data_AF-A0A920QD15-F1
#
_entry.id   AF-A0A920QD15-F1
#
_cell.length_a   1.000
_cell.length_b   1.000
_cell.length_c   1.000
_cell.angle_alpha   90.00
_cell.angle_beta   90.00
_cell.angle_gamma   90.00
#
_symmetry.space_group_name_H-M   'P 1'
#
loop_
_entity.id
_entity.type
_entity.pdbx_description
1 polymer ?
#
loop_
_entity_poly.entity_id
_entity_poly.type
_entity_poly.pdbx_seq_one_letter_code
_entity_poly.pdbx_strand_id
1 'polypeptide(L)'
;MAGMTEFVAGVTQSCATLGEPMFVTEIKDDLILSLDGKPALEVFTEVAKEFQFKDMEEAVQQLLLSFPLDPEKPVFTGEGAMARHVTGVDVNSQGITTSQIVHQGGVVSFAYRNHKSAEIDIRAMLTRLKNKNSKTPDFGVYFNCSSRGEALYGRSNVDTQIIREILGEFPLIGFYGGYELGQMTQGVQLYTYTGVLVLVYL
;
A
#
# COMPACT_ATOMS: atom_id res chain seq x y z
N MET A 1 -34.22 14.92 16.64
CA MET A 1 -33.20 14.01 17.18
C MET A 1 -32.05 14.02 16.20
N ALA A 2 -30.89 14.58 16.57
CA ALA A 2 -29.70 14.52 15.72
C ALA A 2 -29.18 13.08 15.80
N GLY A 3 -29.38 12.30 14.73
CA GLY A 3 -28.79 10.98 14.61
C GLY A 3 -27.27 11.08 14.66
N MET A 4 -26.62 10.14 15.34
CA MET A 4 -25.17 10.07 15.35
C MET A 4 -24.74 9.65 13.94
N THR A 5 -24.00 10.51 13.23
CA THR A 5 -23.48 10.19 11.89
C THR A 5 -22.60 8.94 11.97
N GLU A 6 -23.02 7.88 11.28
CA GLU A 6 -22.21 6.66 11.17
C GLU A 6 -21.28 6.80 9.96
N PHE A 7 -20.02 6.44 10.12
CA PHE A 7 -19.09 6.38 9.01
C PHE A 7 -18.25 5.11 9.06
N VAL A 8 -17.83 4.66 7.88
CA VAL A 8 -16.83 3.60 7.74
C VAL A 8 -15.76 4.08 6.78
N ALA A 9 -14.51 3.70 7.05
CA ALA A 9 -13.39 3.98 6.18
C ALA A 9 -12.72 2.68 5.72
N GLY A 10 -12.16 2.70 4.52
CA GLY A 10 -11.36 1.61 3.98
C GLY A 10 -10.16 2.15 3.21
N VAL A 11 -9.06 1.40 3.28
CA VAL A 11 -7.83 1.67 2.52
C VAL A 11 -7.68 0.60 1.44
N THR A 12 -7.31 1.04 0.24
CA THR A 12 -6.92 0.16 -0.86
C THR A 12 -5.51 0.45 -1.35
N GLN A 13 -4.73 -0.61 -1.62
CA GLN A 13 -3.35 -0.58 -2.09
C GLN A 13 -3.25 -0.61 -3.62
N SER A 14 -2.25 0.08 -4.16
CA SER A 14 -1.81 -0.07 -5.54
C SER A 14 -0.59 -0.98 -5.70
N CYS A 15 -0.02 -1.42 -4.59
CA CYS A 15 1.19 -2.23 -4.55
C CYS A 15 0.85 -3.71 -4.40
N ALA A 16 1.57 -4.56 -5.11
CA ALA A 16 1.53 -6.00 -4.97
C ALA A 16 2.82 -6.45 -4.29
N THR A 17 2.65 -7.18 -3.20
CA THR A 17 3.74 -7.83 -2.46
C THR A 17 4.34 -8.97 -3.30
N LEU A 18 5.65 -9.14 -3.21
CA LEU A 18 6.47 -10.02 -4.04
C LEU A 18 7.17 -11.08 -3.20
N GLY A 19 7.06 -12.33 -3.66
CA GLY A 19 7.67 -13.46 -2.97
C GLY A 19 7.14 -13.65 -1.56
N GLU A 20 7.85 -14.47 -0.78
CA GLU A 20 7.55 -14.69 0.61
C GLU A 20 8.09 -13.54 1.49
N PRO A 21 7.41 -13.16 2.57
CA PRO A 21 7.95 -12.24 3.57
C PRO A 21 9.23 -12.78 4.20
N MET A 22 10.13 -11.86 4.55
CA MET A 22 11.44 -12.14 5.12
C MET A 22 11.62 -11.38 6.43
N PHE A 23 12.48 -11.90 7.30
CA PHE A 23 12.92 -11.20 8.50
C PHE A 23 14.11 -10.31 8.20
N VAL A 24 14.06 -9.09 8.73
CA VAL A 24 15.22 -8.21 8.81
C VAL A 24 16.16 -8.77 9.87
N THR A 25 17.29 -9.32 9.44
CA THR A 25 18.19 -10.08 10.34
C THR A 25 19.36 -9.25 10.84
N GLU A 26 19.75 -8.19 10.12
CA GLU A 26 20.78 -7.24 10.53
C GLU A 26 20.49 -5.84 9.95
N ILE A 27 20.68 -4.82 10.79
CA ILE A 27 20.60 -3.41 10.39
C ILE A 27 21.80 -2.64 10.94
N LYS A 28 22.15 -1.54 10.28
CA LYS A 28 23.06 -0.53 10.80
C LYS A 28 22.48 0.85 10.51
N ASP A 29 22.12 1.58 11.56
CA ASP A 29 21.38 2.84 11.44
C ASP A 29 20.08 2.64 10.63
N ASP A 30 19.93 3.28 9.46
CA ASP A 30 18.81 3.13 8.52
C ASP A 30 19.06 2.12 7.39
N LEU A 31 20.24 1.49 7.39
CA LEU A 31 20.65 0.53 6.38
C LEU A 31 20.25 -0.89 6.78
N ILE A 32 19.40 -1.52 5.96
CA ILE A 32 19.08 -2.94 6.05
C ILE A 32 20.24 -3.71 5.43
N LEU A 33 20.96 -4.48 6.24
CA LEU A 33 22.14 -5.23 5.80
C LEU A 33 21.78 -6.66 5.38
N SER A 34 20.85 -7.32 6.08
CA SER A 34 20.45 -8.68 5.73
C SER A 34 18.98 -8.99 5.93
N LEU A 35 18.46 -9.83 5.04
CA LEU A 35 17.12 -10.39 5.02
C LEU A 35 17.24 -11.91 5.06
N ASP A 36 16.66 -12.56 6.07
CA ASP A 36 16.78 -14.01 6.32
C ASP A 36 18.23 -14.54 6.26
N GLY A 37 19.18 -13.75 6.79
CA GLY A 37 20.61 -14.10 6.80
C GLY A 37 21.34 -13.92 5.46
N LYS A 38 20.66 -13.44 4.42
CA LYS A 38 21.27 -13.07 3.12
C LYS A 38 21.50 -11.57 3.03
N PRO A 39 22.55 -11.11 2.32
CA PRO A 39 22.75 -9.68 2.08
C PRO A 39 21.53 -9.04 1.41
N ALA A 40 21.06 -7.91 1.93
CA ALA A 40 19.82 -7.30 1.46
C ALA A 40 19.91 -6.84 0.00
N LEU A 41 21.08 -6.37 -0.45
CA LEU A 41 21.32 -6.01 -1.84
C LEU A 41 21.30 -7.22 -2.79
N GLU A 42 21.75 -8.39 -2.31
CA GLU A 42 21.68 -9.63 -3.08
C GLU A 42 20.21 -10.00 -3.34
N VAL A 43 19.40 -10.03 -2.28
CA VAL A 43 17.96 -10.31 -2.39
C VAL A 43 17.25 -9.26 -3.25
N PHE A 44 17.57 -7.97 -3.08
CA PHE A 44 17.07 -6.91 -3.94
C PHE A 44 17.37 -7.21 -5.41
N THR A 45 18.62 -7.60 -5.72
CA THR A 45 19.07 -7.86 -7.09
C THR A 45 18.41 -9.09 -7.68
N GLU A 46 18.16 -10.13 -6.88
CA GLU A 46 17.38 -11.31 -7.29
C GLU A 46 15.95 -10.92 -7.68
N VAL A 47 15.25 -10.16 -6.82
CA VAL A 47 13.89 -9.67 -7.12
C VAL A 47 13.92 -8.77 -8.35
N ALA A 48 14.87 -7.85 -8.45
CA ALA A 48 14.97 -6.92 -9.59
C ALA A 48 15.17 -7.65 -10.93
N LYS A 49 15.87 -8.79 -10.95
CA LYS A 49 16.08 -9.60 -12.18
C LYS A 49 14.80 -10.26 -12.68
N GLU A 50 13.81 -10.47 -11.83
CA GLU A 50 12.49 -10.97 -12.27
C GLU A 50 11.76 -9.93 -13.11
N PHE A 51 12.15 -8.66 -12.98
CA PHE A 51 11.67 -7.55 -13.78
C PHE A 51 12.70 -7.18 -14.85
N GLN A 52 12.22 -6.76 -16.02
CA GLN A 52 13.09 -6.33 -17.11
C GLN A 52 13.53 -4.86 -16.94
N PHE A 53 13.98 -4.49 -15.74
CA PHE A 53 14.50 -3.13 -15.50
C PHE A 53 15.79 -2.92 -16.31
N LYS A 54 15.96 -1.70 -16.81
CA LYS A 54 17.10 -1.29 -17.64
C LYS A 54 18.40 -1.29 -16.85
N ASP A 55 18.35 -0.83 -15.60
CA ASP A 55 19.49 -0.67 -14.72
C ASP A 55 19.10 -0.68 -13.23
N MET A 56 20.10 -0.60 -12.37
CA MET A 56 19.96 -0.57 -10.91
C MET A 56 19.16 0.65 -10.43
N GLU A 57 19.30 1.78 -11.13
CA GLU A 57 18.63 3.02 -10.76
C GLU A 57 17.11 2.91 -11.01
N GLU A 58 16.71 2.38 -12.16
CA GLU A 58 15.31 2.08 -12.44
C GLU A 58 14.73 1.09 -11.44
N ALA A 59 15.48 0.02 -11.10
CA ALA A 59 15.02 -0.95 -10.11
C ALA A 59 14.76 -0.29 -8.75
N VAL A 60 15.65 0.59 -8.27
CA VAL A 60 15.47 1.33 -7.00
C VAL A 60 14.25 2.26 -7.07
N GLN A 61 14.00 2.88 -8.23
CA GLN A 61 12.84 3.76 -8.41
C GLN A 61 11.51 3.01 -8.47
N GLN A 62 11.49 1.78 -8.99
CA GLN A 62 10.25 1.00 -9.20
C GLN A 62 9.93 0.04 -8.06
N LEU A 63 10.94 -0.55 -7.42
CA LEU A 63 10.74 -1.49 -6.32
C LEU A 63 10.47 -0.75 -5.00
N LEU A 64 9.60 -1.37 -4.23
CA LEU A 64 9.14 -0.90 -2.93
C LEU A 64 9.42 -1.98 -1.90
N LEU A 65 9.37 -1.60 -0.63
CA LEU A 65 9.24 -2.50 0.50
C LEU A 65 7.83 -2.39 1.06
N SER A 66 7.22 -3.54 1.31
CA SER A 66 5.94 -3.70 1.97
C SER A 66 6.17 -4.10 3.42
N PHE A 67 5.49 -3.42 4.35
CA PHE A 67 5.59 -3.64 5.78
C PHE A 67 4.20 -3.95 6.34
N PRO A 68 4.06 -4.99 7.18
CA PRO A 68 2.80 -5.20 7.88
C PRO A 68 2.64 -4.15 8.98
N LEU A 69 1.40 -3.75 9.27
CA LEU A 69 1.10 -2.89 10.41
C LEU A 69 1.23 -3.62 11.75
N ASP A 70 0.98 -4.93 11.75
CA ASP A 70 1.11 -5.81 12.91
C ASP A 70 2.18 -6.87 12.61
N PRO A 71 3.40 -6.73 13.17
CA PRO A 71 4.46 -7.71 12.98
C PRO A 71 4.15 -9.09 13.57
N GLU A 72 3.27 -9.20 14.57
CA GLU A 72 2.89 -10.49 15.16
C GLU A 72 1.85 -11.24 14.31
N LYS A 73 1.08 -10.50 13.52
CA LYS A 73 0.07 -11.02 12.57
C LYS A 73 0.23 -10.35 11.21
N PRO A 74 1.31 -10.67 10.49
CA PRO A 74 1.67 -9.94 9.29
C PRO A 74 0.62 -10.09 8.18
N VAL A 75 0.10 -8.96 7.71
CA VAL A 75 -0.80 -8.87 6.56
C VAL A 75 -0.18 -7.90 5.56
N PHE A 76 -0.04 -8.35 4.31
CA PHE A 76 0.64 -7.61 3.24
C PHE A 76 -0.32 -7.11 2.14
N THR A 77 -1.58 -6.90 2.50
CA THR A 77 -2.65 -6.45 1.59
C THR A 77 -3.57 -5.43 2.26
N GLY A 78 -4.30 -4.66 1.45
CA GLY A 78 -5.29 -3.70 1.92
C GLY A 78 -4.80 -2.78 3.04
N GLU A 79 -5.62 -2.64 4.08
CA GLU A 79 -5.37 -1.75 5.23
C GLU A 79 -4.25 -2.26 6.17
N GLY A 80 -3.91 -3.55 6.09
CA GLY A 80 -2.91 -4.17 6.96
C GLY A 80 -1.45 -3.93 6.56
N ALA A 81 -1.20 -3.29 5.41
CA ALA A 81 0.13 -3.15 4.83
C ALA A 81 0.49 -1.71 4.48
N MET A 82 1.77 -1.37 4.54
CA MET A 82 2.32 -0.10 4.06
C MET A 82 3.39 -0.36 3.03
N ALA A 83 3.35 0.34 1.89
CA ALA A 83 4.45 0.35 0.94
C ALA A 83 5.34 1.58 1.14
N ARG A 84 6.66 1.42 0.97
CA ARG A 84 7.66 2.50 0.99
C ARG A 84 8.71 2.28 -0.08
N HIS A 85 9.27 3.37 -0.58
CA HIS A 85 10.38 3.28 -1.53
C HIS A 85 11.62 2.64 -0.90
N VAL A 86 12.35 1.88 -1.72
CA VAL A 86 13.79 1.74 -1.51
C VAL A 86 14.42 3.08 -1.89
N THR A 87 15.14 3.70 -0.96
CA THR A 87 15.71 5.04 -1.12
C THR A 87 17.15 5.02 -1.60
N GLY A 88 17.81 3.86 -1.55
CA GLY A 88 19.18 3.69 -2.01
C GLY A 88 19.71 2.29 -1.76
N VAL A 89 20.87 2.02 -2.36
CA VAL A 89 21.63 0.78 -2.22
C VAL A 89 23.08 1.12 -1.87
N ASP A 90 23.70 0.32 -1.01
CA ASP A 90 25.13 0.42 -0.71
C ASP A 90 25.82 -0.87 -1.14
N VAL A 91 26.64 -0.77 -2.18
CA VAL A 91 27.38 -1.90 -2.76
C VAL A 91 28.51 -2.36 -1.85
N ASN A 92 29.13 -1.48 -1.07
CA ASN A 92 30.26 -1.84 -0.22
C ASN A 92 29.81 -2.67 0.98
N SER A 93 28.69 -2.28 1.59
CA SER A 93 28.11 -3.00 2.73
C SER A 93 27.02 -3.99 2.34
N GLN A 94 26.69 -4.11 1.05
CA GLN A 94 25.64 -5.00 0.52
C GLN A 94 24.24 -4.74 1.12
N GLY A 95 23.92 -3.48 1.41
CA GLY A 95 22.68 -3.08 2.08
C GLY A 95 21.72 -2.26 1.21
N ILE A 96 20.49 -2.07 1.70
CA ILE A 96 19.48 -1.19 1.10
C ILE A 96 18.87 -0.26 2.16
N THR A 97 18.43 0.93 1.76
CA THR A 97 17.76 1.90 2.66
C THR A 97 16.30 2.12 2.26
N THR A 98 15.49 2.57 3.20
CA THR A 98 14.08 2.93 2.97
C THR A 98 13.65 4.10 3.85
N SER A 99 12.52 4.71 3.53
CA SER A 99 11.91 5.78 4.33
C SER A 99 11.12 5.28 5.55
N GLN A 100 11.00 3.97 5.74
CA GLN A 100 10.40 3.38 6.93
C GLN A 100 11.44 3.26 8.06
N ILE A 101 11.00 3.45 9.31
CA ILE A 101 11.78 3.02 10.46
C ILE A 101 11.72 1.49 10.52
N VAL A 102 12.87 0.85 10.36
CA VAL A 102 13.02 -0.61 10.36
C VAL A 102 13.77 -1.05 11.61
N HIS A 103 13.37 -2.19 12.16
CA HIS A 103 13.99 -2.80 13.33
C HIS A 103 14.47 -4.22 12.98
N GLN A 104 15.59 -4.62 13.56
CA GLN A 104 16.04 -6.01 13.50
C GLN A 104 14.97 -6.93 14.12
N GLY A 105 14.71 -8.05 13.47
CA GLY A 105 13.59 -8.96 13.75
C GLY A 105 12.27 -8.55 13.11
N GLY A 106 12.18 -7.36 12.49
CA GLY A 106 11.00 -6.93 11.74
C GLY A 106 10.74 -7.77 10.49
N VAL A 107 9.50 -7.76 10.01
CA VAL A 107 9.10 -8.50 8.80
C VAL A 107 8.91 -7.52 7.65
N VAL A 108 9.45 -7.86 6.48
CA VAL A 108 9.34 -7.06 5.26
C VAL A 108 9.19 -7.98 4.06
N SER A 109 8.58 -7.47 3.00
CA SER A 109 8.60 -8.12 1.69
C SER A 109 8.84 -7.07 0.62
N PHE A 110 9.35 -7.45 -0.54
CA PHE A 110 9.41 -6.53 -1.68
C PHE A 110 8.00 -6.31 -2.23
N ALA A 111 7.80 -5.17 -2.89
CA ALA A 111 6.57 -4.88 -3.59
C ALA A 111 6.84 -4.06 -4.85
N TYR A 112 5.85 -4.04 -5.73
CA TYR A 112 5.86 -3.20 -6.92
C TYR A 112 4.46 -2.66 -7.18
N ARG A 113 4.36 -1.55 -7.89
CA ARG A 113 3.06 -1.01 -8.29
C ARG A 113 2.47 -1.86 -9.39
N ASN A 114 1.25 -2.34 -9.21
CA ASN A 114 0.57 -3.19 -10.19
C ASN A 114 -0.89 -2.80 -10.34
N HIS A 115 -1.27 -2.43 -11.57
CA HIS A 115 -2.64 -2.00 -11.86
C HIS A 115 -3.69 -3.09 -11.64
N LYS A 116 -3.38 -4.37 -11.95
CA LYS A 116 -4.32 -5.49 -11.74
C LYS A 116 -4.54 -5.75 -10.26
N SER A 117 -3.47 -5.79 -9.47
CA SER A 117 -3.57 -5.96 -8.02
C SER A 117 -4.32 -4.79 -7.38
N ALA A 118 -4.13 -3.57 -7.87
CA ALA A 118 -4.87 -2.39 -7.40
C ALA A 118 -6.38 -2.48 -7.66
N GLU A 119 -6.80 -3.02 -8.82
CA GLU A 119 -8.22 -3.28 -9.13
C GLU A 119 -8.79 -4.41 -8.24
N ILE A 120 -8.01 -5.45 -7.98
CA ILE A 120 -8.41 -6.55 -7.07
C ILE A 120 -8.60 -6.02 -5.65
N ASP A 121 -7.63 -5.23 -5.16
CA ASP A 121 -7.61 -4.75 -3.80
C ASP A 121 -8.75 -3.75 -3.51
N ILE A 122 -9.06 -2.83 -4.43
CA ILE A 122 -10.20 -1.92 -4.24
C ILE A 122 -11.53 -2.68 -4.25
N ARG A 123 -11.70 -3.69 -5.09
CA ARG A 123 -12.91 -4.53 -5.09
C ARG A 123 -13.06 -5.27 -3.76
N ALA A 124 -11.95 -5.79 -3.20
CA ALA A 124 -11.94 -6.46 -1.91
C ALA A 124 -12.27 -5.49 -0.75
N MET A 125 -11.70 -4.28 -0.77
CA MET A 125 -12.01 -3.22 0.19
C MET A 125 -13.48 -2.81 0.13
N LEU A 126 -14.02 -2.54 -1.06
CA LEU A 126 -15.43 -2.13 -1.22
C LEU A 126 -16.39 -3.23 -0.80
N THR A 127 -16.09 -4.49 -1.10
CA THR A 127 -16.87 -5.65 -0.63
C THR A 127 -16.86 -5.73 0.89
N ARG A 128 -15.70 -5.53 1.54
CA ARG A 128 -15.58 -5.47 3.00
C ARG A 128 -16.44 -4.35 3.59
N LEU A 129 -16.43 -3.15 2.99
CA LEU A 129 -17.24 -2.02 3.45
C LEU A 129 -18.74 -2.30 3.27
N LYS A 130 -19.16 -2.81 2.11
CA LYS A 130 -20.57 -3.18 1.84
C LYS A 130 -21.10 -4.24 2.79
N ASN A 131 -20.25 -5.18 3.20
CA ASN A 131 -20.62 -6.20 4.18
C ASN A 131 -20.75 -5.65 5.62
N LYS A 132 -20.05 -4.54 5.94
CA LYS A 132 -20.23 -3.84 7.23
C LYS A 132 -21.54 -3.06 7.27
N ASN A 133 -21.96 -2.46 6.16
CA ASN A 133 -23.24 -1.79 6.04
C ASN A 133 -23.77 -1.92 4.60
N SER A 134 -24.90 -2.61 4.45
CA SER A 134 -25.51 -2.92 3.15
C SER A 134 -26.33 -1.78 2.56
N LYS A 135 -26.55 -0.69 3.30
CA LYS A 135 -27.19 0.52 2.78
C LYS A 135 -26.28 1.18 1.72
N THR A 136 -26.89 1.85 0.76
CA THR A 136 -26.17 2.82 -0.06
C THR A 136 -25.71 3.98 0.83
N PRO A 137 -24.45 4.42 0.76
CA PRO A 137 -23.98 5.59 1.48
C PRO A 137 -24.75 6.85 1.09
N ASP A 138 -25.02 7.74 2.03
CA ASP A 138 -25.62 9.05 1.74
C ASP A 138 -24.59 9.99 1.09
N PHE A 139 -23.32 9.80 1.41
CA PHE A 139 -22.20 10.57 0.88
C PHE A 139 -20.87 9.82 1.05
N GLY A 140 -19.87 10.14 0.24
CA GLY A 140 -18.50 9.70 0.49
C GLY A 140 -17.42 10.68 0.05
N VAL A 141 -16.24 10.50 0.66
CA VAL A 141 -15.01 11.23 0.32
C VAL A 141 -13.93 10.23 -0.04
N TYR A 142 -13.32 10.40 -1.22
CA TYR A 142 -12.25 9.55 -1.70
C TYR A 142 -10.94 10.33 -1.86
N PHE A 143 -9.97 9.98 -1.03
CA PHE A 143 -8.60 10.51 -1.09
C PHE A 143 -7.77 9.53 -1.91
N ASN A 144 -7.26 9.96 -3.06
CA ASN A 144 -6.57 9.06 -3.99
C ASN A 144 -5.11 9.49 -4.19
N CYS A 145 -4.15 8.58 -4.12
CA CYS A 145 -2.76 8.93 -4.37
C CYS A 145 -2.59 9.38 -5.83
N SER A 146 -1.78 10.41 -6.06
CA SER A 146 -1.46 10.92 -7.41
C SER A 146 -0.68 9.90 -8.26
N SER A 147 -0.05 8.91 -7.60
CA SER A 147 0.60 7.76 -8.25
C SER A 147 -0.36 6.60 -8.51
N ARG A 148 -1.63 6.73 -8.13
CA ARG A 148 -2.77 5.88 -8.50
C ARG A 148 -3.62 6.61 -9.55
N GLY A 149 -4.69 6.00 -10.02
CA GLY A 149 -5.52 6.57 -11.09
C GLY A 149 -4.89 6.33 -12.45
N GLU A 150 -4.99 7.30 -13.37
CA GLU A 150 -4.61 7.09 -14.77
C GLU A 150 -3.13 6.72 -14.96
N ALA A 151 -2.23 7.31 -14.16
CA ALA A 151 -0.80 6.99 -14.20
C ALA A 151 -0.50 5.51 -13.88
N LEU A 152 -1.36 4.86 -13.07
CA LEU A 152 -1.25 3.44 -12.75
C LEU A 152 -2.05 2.58 -13.72
N TYR A 153 -3.32 2.93 -13.98
CA TYR A 153 -4.27 2.10 -14.71
C TYR A 153 -4.18 2.24 -16.23
N GLY A 154 -3.54 3.31 -16.73
CA GLY A 154 -3.59 3.69 -18.15
C GLY A 154 -4.99 4.10 -18.63
N ARG A 155 -5.94 4.28 -17.71
CA ARG A 155 -7.34 4.61 -17.97
C ARG A 155 -7.87 5.52 -16.86
N SER A 156 -8.66 6.52 -17.23
CA SER A 156 -9.26 7.44 -16.26
C SER A 156 -10.42 6.78 -15.49
N ASN A 157 -10.70 7.28 -14.28
CA ASN A 157 -11.89 6.98 -13.48
C ASN A 157 -12.10 5.53 -13.03
N VAL A 158 -11.11 4.64 -13.17
CA VAL A 158 -11.22 3.21 -12.79
C VAL A 158 -11.75 3.03 -11.38
N ASP A 159 -11.15 3.68 -10.38
CA ASP A 159 -11.58 3.55 -8.98
C ASP A 159 -13.03 3.99 -8.78
N THR A 160 -13.39 5.16 -9.29
CA THR A 160 -14.74 5.70 -9.13
C THR A 160 -15.81 4.87 -9.82
N GLN A 161 -15.47 4.24 -10.97
CA GLN A 161 -16.36 3.31 -11.65
C GLN A 161 -16.58 2.05 -10.81
N ILE A 162 -15.51 1.48 -10.25
CA ILE A 162 -15.61 0.29 -9.38
C ILE A 162 -16.38 0.61 -8.09
N ILE A 163 -16.17 1.79 -7.50
CA ILE A 163 -16.92 2.27 -6.33
C ILE A 163 -18.42 2.26 -6.63
N ARG A 164 -18.84 2.86 -7.74
CA ARG A 164 -20.25 2.93 -8.17
C ARG A 164 -20.83 1.57 -8.51
N GLU A 165 -20.04 0.71 -9.17
CA GLU A 165 -20.42 -0.66 -9.50
C GLU A 165 -20.78 -1.47 -8.24
N ILE A 166 -19.97 -1.35 -7.18
CA ILE A 166 -20.14 -2.18 -5.97
C ILE A 166 -21.11 -1.55 -4.97
N LEU A 167 -21.01 -0.23 -4.73
CA LEU A 167 -21.75 0.47 -3.67
C LEU A 167 -23.00 1.20 -4.18
N GLY A 168 -23.20 1.31 -5.50
CA GLY A 168 -24.28 2.08 -6.11
C GLY A 168 -23.91 3.55 -6.33
N GLU A 169 -24.86 4.31 -6.87
CA GLU A 169 -24.71 5.75 -7.12
C GLU A 169 -25.04 6.55 -5.85
N PHE A 170 -24.12 7.41 -5.43
CA PHE A 170 -24.28 8.37 -4.34
C PHE A 170 -23.34 9.56 -4.55
N PRO A 171 -23.56 10.71 -3.90
CA PRO A 171 -22.65 11.84 -3.95
C PRO A 171 -21.24 11.45 -3.44
N LEU A 172 -20.29 11.44 -4.35
CA LEU A 172 -18.88 11.12 -4.08
C LEU A 172 -18.02 12.31 -4.49
N ILE A 173 -17.25 12.86 -3.54
CA ILE A 173 -16.22 13.86 -3.82
C ILE A 173 -14.84 13.30 -3.48
N GLY A 174 -13.79 14.00 -3.87
CA GLY A 174 -12.44 13.57 -3.58
C GLY A 174 -11.39 14.49 -4.17
N PHE A 175 -10.13 14.13 -3.94
CA PHE A 175 -8.99 14.79 -4.57
C PHE A 175 -7.79 13.84 -4.62
N TYR A 176 -6.81 14.23 -5.45
CA TYR A 176 -5.53 13.56 -5.52
C TYR A 176 -4.53 14.13 -4.52
N GLY A 177 -3.79 13.28 -3.83
CA GLY A 177 -2.78 13.63 -2.83
C GLY A 177 -1.42 12.98 -3.08
N GLY A 178 -0.41 13.36 -2.29
CA GLY A 178 0.90 12.70 -2.29
C GLY A 178 0.98 11.50 -1.34
N TYR A 179 0.08 11.46 -0.35
CA TYR A 179 -0.04 10.42 0.66
C TYR A 179 -1.45 10.50 1.26
N GLU A 180 -1.87 9.42 1.91
CA GLU A 180 -3.15 9.33 2.59
C GLU A 180 -2.94 9.02 4.09
N LEU A 181 -3.84 9.52 4.93
CA LEU A 181 -3.87 9.17 6.35
C LEU A 181 -5.08 8.27 6.63
N GLY A 182 -4.83 7.14 7.27
CA GLY A 182 -5.88 6.18 7.63
C GLY A 182 -5.81 5.80 9.11
N GLN A 183 -6.95 5.85 9.80
CA GLN A 183 -7.05 5.38 11.18
C GLN A 183 -7.19 3.85 11.21
N MET A 184 -6.17 3.16 11.72
CA MET A 184 -6.18 1.72 11.96
C MET A 184 -6.21 1.40 13.44
N THR A 185 -6.33 0.12 13.78
CA THR A 185 -6.25 -0.37 15.18
C THR A 185 -4.92 0.01 15.83
N GLN A 186 -3.84 0.05 15.05
CA GLN A 186 -2.48 0.42 15.46
C GLN A 186 -2.27 1.95 15.55
N GLY A 187 -3.28 2.75 15.25
CA GLY A 187 -3.20 4.21 15.22
C GLY A 187 -3.32 4.80 13.81
N VAL A 188 -3.09 6.11 13.70
CA VAL A 188 -3.06 6.79 12.40
C VAL A 188 -1.82 6.36 11.63
N GLN A 189 -2.03 5.85 10.42
CA GLN A 189 -0.98 5.41 9.52
C GLN A 189 -0.87 6.38 8.34
N LEU A 190 0.37 6.62 7.91
CA LEU A 190 0.67 7.29 6.65
C LEU A 190 0.82 6.24 5.55
N TYR A 191 -0.07 6.29 4.57
CA TYR A 191 -0.05 5.44 3.41
C TYR A 191 0.43 6.20 2.17
N THR A 192 1.07 5.47 1.27
CA THR A 192 1.48 5.94 -0.06
C THR A 192 1.04 4.90 -1.08
N TYR A 193 0.72 5.34 -2.31
CA TYR A 193 0.13 4.47 -3.34
C TYR A 193 -1.20 3.84 -2.94
N THR A 194 -1.99 4.56 -2.15
CA THR A 194 -3.29 4.06 -1.71
C THR A 194 -4.44 4.92 -2.20
N GLY A 195 -5.64 4.42 -1.96
CA GLY A 195 -6.82 5.27 -1.88
C GLY A 195 -7.53 5.02 -0.55
N VAL A 196 -7.99 6.10 0.10
CA VAL A 196 -8.78 6.05 1.33
C VAL A 196 -10.19 6.52 1.02
N LEU A 197 -11.15 5.63 1.21
CA LEU A 197 -12.57 5.92 1.01
C LEU A 197 -13.26 6.02 2.37
N VAL A 198 -13.94 7.14 2.61
CA VAL A 198 -14.81 7.35 3.75
C VAL A 198 -16.26 7.38 3.25
N LEU A 199 -17.10 6.53 3.84
CA LEU A 199 -18.53 6.44 3.55
C LEU A 199 -19.31 6.92 4.76
N VAL A 200 -20.31 7.77 4.53
CA VAL A 200 -21.15 8.38 5.56
C VAL A 200 -22.59 7.95 5.38
N TYR A 201 -23.24 7.62 6.51
CA TYR A 201 -24.65 7.23 6.58
C TYR A 201 -25.37 8.12 7.60
N LEU A 202 -26.50 8.69 7.20
CA LEU A 202 -27.31 9.66 7.96
C LEU A 202 -28.62 9.06 8.51
#